data_AF-A0ABD0NND6-F1
#
_entry.id   AF-A0ABD0NND6-F1
#
_cell.length_a   1.000
_cell.length_b   1.000
_cell.length_c   1.000
_cell.angle_alpha   90.00
_cell.angle_beta   90.00
_cell.angle_gamma   90.00
#
_symmetry.space_group_name_H-M   'P 1'
#
loop_
_entity.id
_entity.type
_entity.pdbx_description
1 polymer ?
#
loop_
_entity_poly.entity_id
_entity_poly.type
_entity_poly.pdbx_seq_one_letter_code
_entity_poly.pdbx_strand_id
1 'polypeptide(L)' 'PPVGLNWTLLSMGSDGLIYDVVVSWDPPPSAAENLKTGWILLVYETQYTEKGSDQWNS' A
#
# COMPACT_ATOMS: atom_id res chain seq x y z
N PRO A 1 6.06 10.91 2.24
CA PRO A 1 5.07 9.81 2.24
C PRO A 1 5.14 9.09 0.89
N PRO A 2 4.74 7.81 0.79
CA PRO A 2 4.56 7.16 -0.51
C PRO A 2 3.54 7.94 -1.36
N VAL A 3 3.68 7.87 -2.67
CA VAL A 3 2.81 8.56 -3.64
C VAL A 3 2.22 7.56 -4.61
N GLY A 4 1.14 7.94 -5.31
CA GLY A 4 0.54 7.06 -6.33
C GLY A 4 -0.05 5.76 -5.76
N LEU A 5 -0.70 5.83 -4.59
CA LEU A 5 -1.35 4.68 -3.98
C LEU A 5 -2.35 4.05 -4.98
N ASN A 6 -2.15 2.78 -5.29
CA ASN A 6 -2.95 2.02 -6.22
C ASN A 6 -3.22 0.61 -5.67
N TRP A 7 -4.24 -0.05 -6.20
CA TRP A 7 -4.58 -1.42 -5.82
C TRP A 7 -4.95 -2.24 -7.05
N THR A 8 -4.65 -3.53 -6.99
CA THR A 8 -5.01 -4.50 -8.03
C THR A 8 -5.73 -5.67 -7.38
N LEU A 9 -6.87 -6.06 -7.94
CA LEU A 9 -7.59 -7.26 -7.52
C LEU A 9 -6.83 -8.50 -7.97
N LEU A 10 -6.54 -9.41 -7.03
CA LEU A 10 -5.90 -10.69 -7.31
C LEU A 10 -6.92 -11.82 -7.48
N SER A 11 -7.83 -11.93 -6.53
CA SER A 11 -8.82 -13.01 -6.50
C SER A 11 -10.10 -12.58 -5.78
N MET A 12 -11.16 -13.29 -6.11
CA MET A 12 -12.45 -13.21 -5.46
C MET A 12 -12.79 -14.59 -4.92
N GLY A 13 -13.23 -14.65 -3.66
CA GLY A 13 -13.73 -15.86 -3.02
C GLY A 13 -14.94 -16.43 -3.76
N SER A 14 -15.21 -17.72 -3.59
CA SER A 14 -16.30 -18.42 -4.29
C SER A 14 -17.70 -17.90 -3.95
N ASP A 15 -17.86 -17.21 -2.82
CA ASP A 15 -19.10 -16.56 -2.40
C ASP A 15 -19.20 -15.09 -2.86
N GLY A 16 -18.15 -14.53 -3.46
CA GLY A 16 -18.08 -13.13 -3.90
C GLY A 16 -18.02 -12.12 -2.77
N LEU A 17 -17.77 -12.54 -1.52
CA LEU A 17 -17.74 -11.65 -0.35
C LEU A 17 -16.32 -11.27 0.05
N ILE A 18 -15.34 -12.15 -0.22
CA ILE A 18 -13.94 -11.94 0.14
C ILE A 18 -13.13 -11.65 -1.13
N TYR A 19 -12.26 -10.65 -1.05
CA TYR A 19 -11.42 -10.21 -2.15
C TYR A 19 -9.99 -10.09 -1.66
N ASP A 20 -9.07 -10.67 -2.42
CA ASP A 20 -7.64 -10.46 -2.20
C ASP A 20 -7.17 -9.35 -3.11
N VAL A 21 -6.49 -8.35 -2.54
CA VAL A 21 -5.95 -7.21 -3.27
C VAL A 21 -4.47 -7.04 -2.95
N VAL A 22 -3.71 -6.56 -3.93
CA VAL A 22 -2.35 -6.06 -3.71
C VAL A 22 -2.38 -4.55 -3.79
N VAL A 23 -1.85 -3.91 -2.76
CA VAL A 23 -1.65 -2.47 -2.69
C VAL A 23 -0.23 -2.15 -3.14
N SER A 24 -0.08 -1.11 -3.94
CA SER A 24 1.19 -0.65 -4.49
C SER A 24 1.29 0.87 -4.44
N TRP A 25 2.52 1.37 -4.40
CA TRP A 25 2.82 2.80 -4.36
C TRP A 25 4.25 3.04 -4.84
N ASP A 26 4.52 4.30 -5.19
CA ASP A 26 5.85 4.78 -5.51
C ASP A 26 6.50 5.47 -4.30
N PRO A 27 7.85 5.47 -4.22
CA PRO A 27 8.55 6.23 -3.19
C PRO A 27 8.37 7.75 -3.41
N PRO A 28 8.51 8.57 -2.35
CA PRO A 28 8.46 10.02 -2.49
C PRO A 28 9.56 10.52 -3.43
N PRO A 29 9.28 11.49 -4.33
CA PRO A 29 10.28 12.03 -5.26
C PRO A 29 11.54 12.56 -4.57
N SER A 30 11.38 13.14 -3.38
CA SER A 30 12.50 13.65 -2.57
C SER A 30 13.47 12.57 -2.08
N ALA A 31 13.04 11.31 -2.01
CA ALA A 31 13.85 10.17 -1.57
C ALA A 31 14.42 9.36 -2.74
N ALA A 32 13.94 9.58 -3.97
CA ALA A 32 14.24 8.72 -5.12
C ALA A 32 15.74 8.62 -5.43
N GLU A 33 16.48 9.74 -5.40
CA GLU A 33 17.92 9.73 -5.67
C GLU A 33 18.72 9.08 -4.52
N ASN A 34 18.31 9.29 -3.27
CA ASN A 34 18.95 8.65 -2.11
C ASN A 34 18.68 7.14 -2.05
N LEU A 35 17.51 6.68 -2.52
CA LEU A 35 17.19 5.25 -2.67
C LEU A 35 18.04 4.61 -3.76
N LYS A 36 18.17 5.26 -4.94
CA LYS A 36 19.00 4.77 -6.05
C LYS A 36 20.47 4.60 -5.67
N THR A 37 20.99 5.52 -4.86
CA THR A 37 22.37 5.48 -4.37
C THR A 37 22.56 4.56 -3.16
N GLY A 38 21.49 4.01 -2.60
CA GLY A 38 21.51 3.16 -1.40
C GLY A 38 21.83 3.92 -0.10
N TRP A 39 21.75 5.25 -0.12
CA TRP A 39 22.04 6.11 1.03
C TRP A 39 20.99 5.98 2.14
N ILE A 40 19.76 5.68 1.75
CA ILE A 40 18.64 5.46 2.67
C ILE A 40 17.92 4.17 2.32
N LEU A 41 17.25 3.62 3.32
CA LEU A 41 16.26 2.55 3.17
C LEU A 41 14.94 3.06 3.72
N LEU A 42 13.86 2.86 2.97
CA LEU A 42 12.51 3.13 3.43
C LEU A 42 11.83 1.83 3.86
N VAL A 43 11.16 1.88 5.00
CA VAL A 43 10.25 0.84 5.49
C VAL A 43 8.87 1.45 5.55
N TYR A 44 7.87 0.72 5.05
CA TYR A 44 6.49 1.19 4.99
C TYR A 44 5.62 0.33 5.90
N GLU A 45 4.71 0.98 6.61
CA GLU A 45 3.60 0.35 7.29
C GLU A 45 2.33 0.64 6.49
N THR A 46 1.55 -0.39 6.19
CA THR A 46 0.28 -0.26 5.48
C THR A 46 -0.85 -0.43 6.47
N GLN A 47 -1.85 0.44 6.42
CA GLN A 47 -3.03 0.33 7.27
C GLN A 47 -4.29 0.38 6.40
N TYR A 48 -5.34 -0.33 6.82
CA TYR A 48 -6.63 -0.34 6.14
C TYR A 48 -7.80 -0.24 7.11
N THR A 49 -8.92 0.26 6.61
CA THR A 49 -10.18 0.32 7.37
C THR A 49 -11.37 0.12 6.45
N GLU A 50 -12.47 -0.35 7.02
CA GLU A 50 -13.75 -0.44 6.33
C GLU A 50 -14.41 0.93 6.26
N LYS A 51 -15.16 1.16 5.18
CA LYS A 51 -15.85 2.44 4.99
C LYS A 51 -16.85 2.66 6.13
N GLY A 52 -16.62 3.70 6.93
CA GLY A 52 -17.47 4.06 8.07
C GLY A 52 -17.00 3.48 9.41
N SER A 53 -15.88 2.76 9.44
CA SER A 53 -15.19 2.40 10.67
C SER A 53 -14.18 3.48 11.08
N ASP A 54 -14.03 3.69 12.38
CA ASP A 54 -13.03 4.60 12.96
C ASP A 54 -11.74 3.84 13.36
N GLN A 55 -11.71 2.51 13.19
CA GLN A 55 -10.60 1.64 13.59
C GLN A 55 -9.75 1.24 12.39
N TRP A 56 -8.43 1.37 12.53
CA TRP A 56 -7.45 0.96 11.52
C TRP A 56 -6.84 -0.39 11.87
N ASN A 57 -6.66 -1.23 10.86
CA ASN A 57 -5.91 -2.48 10.91
C ASN A 57 -4.53 -2.27 10.28
N SER A 58 -3.52 -2.98 10.79
CA SER A 58 -2.10 -2.90 10.37
C SER A 58 -1.59 -4.25 9.92
#